data_AF-A0A3D2B5F8-F1
#
_entry.id   AF-A0A3D2B5F8-F1
#
_cell.length_a   1.000
_cell.length_b   1.000
_cell.length_c   1.000
_cell.angle_alpha   90.00
_cell.angle_beta   90.00
_cell.angle_gamma   90.00
#
_symmetry.space_group_name_H-M   'P 1'
#
loop_
_entity.id
_entity.type
_entity.pdbx_description
1 polymer ?
#
loop_
_entity_poly.entity_id
_entity_poly.type
_entity_poly.pdbx_seq_one_letter_code
_entity_poly.pdbx_strand_id
1 'polypeptide(L)'
;MKMSYRRALWRNFLGQSPDWYKLALVIFLVINPLIFMVSPFAAGWLLVAEFIFTLAMALKCYPLLPGGLLAFEAVAIGMTSAEHVREELASNLEVLLLLMFMVAGIYFMKQLLLFIFTRL
;
A
#
# COMPACT_ATOMS: atom_id res chain seq x y z
N MET A 1 -24.85 8.44 -22.56
CA MET A 1 -24.99 8.81 -21.13
C MET A 1 -23.89 9.81 -20.77
N LYS A 2 -24.22 11.07 -20.44
CA LYS A 2 -23.21 12.09 -20.05
C LYS A 2 -22.60 11.69 -18.70
N MET A 3 -21.41 11.10 -18.71
CA MET A 3 -20.65 10.85 -17.50
C MET A 3 -20.22 12.19 -16.90
N SER A 4 -20.69 12.51 -15.70
CA SER A 4 -20.19 13.65 -14.94
C SER A 4 -18.71 13.41 -14.58
N TYR A 5 -17.86 14.43 -14.71
CA TYR A 5 -16.43 14.37 -14.38
C TYR A 5 -16.16 13.77 -12.99
N ARG A 6 -17.01 14.09 -12.00
CA ARG A 6 -16.93 13.52 -10.64
C ARG A 6 -17.06 11.99 -10.62
N ARG A 7 -17.97 11.45 -11.43
CA ARG A 7 -18.22 10.01 -11.53
C ARG A 7 -17.09 9.31 -12.29
N ALA A 8 -16.50 9.98 -13.28
CA ALA A 8 -15.31 9.49 -13.97
C ALA A 8 -14.10 9.42 -13.04
N LEU A 9 -13.85 10.46 -12.24
CA LEU A 9 -12.73 10.49 -11.29
C LEU A 9 -12.87 9.39 -10.23
N TRP A 10 -14.08 9.24 -9.66
CA TRP A 10 -14.37 8.21 -8.65
C TRP A 10 -14.18 6.78 -9.17
N ARG A 11 -14.52 6.55 -10.45
CA ARG A 11 -14.33 5.24 -11.08
C ARG A 11 -12.86 4.91 -11.34
N ASN A 12 -12.03 5.93 -11.59
CA ASN A 12 -10.58 5.75 -11.77
C ASN A 12 -9.83 5.66 -10.43
N PHE A 13 -10.30 6.37 -9.40
CA PHE A 13 -9.72 6.32 -8.06
C PHE A 13 -9.79 4.89 -7.52
N LEU A 14 -8.63 4.29 -7.23
CA LEU A 14 -8.48 2.92 -6.71
C LEU A 14 -9.14 1.80 -7.55
N GLY A 15 -9.35 2.04 -8.85
CA GLY A 15 -9.86 1.05 -9.80
C GLY A 15 -11.17 0.38 -9.36
N GLN A 16 -11.20 -0.96 -9.40
CA GLN A 16 -12.38 -1.79 -9.10
C GLN A 16 -12.62 -2.03 -7.59
N SER A 17 -11.99 -1.27 -6.71
CA SER A 17 -12.27 -1.40 -5.27
C SER A 17 -13.72 -1.01 -4.94
N PRO A 18 -14.33 -1.63 -3.91
CA PRO A 18 -15.67 -1.29 -3.46
C PRO A 18 -15.81 0.18 -3.05
N ASP A 19 -16.97 0.79 -3.33
CA ASP A 19 -17.18 2.22 -3.05
C ASP A 19 -17.07 2.57 -1.55
N TRP A 20 -17.50 1.67 -0.66
CA TRP A 20 -17.37 1.87 0.79
C TRP A 20 -15.90 1.94 1.24
N TYR A 21 -15.01 1.20 0.57
CA TYR A 21 -13.59 1.19 0.86
C TYR A 21 -12.91 2.46 0.37
N LYS A 22 -13.28 2.93 -0.83
CA LYS A 22 -12.83 4.24 -1.34
C LYS A 22 -13.25 5.37 -0.40
N LEU A 23 -14.49 5.32 0.10
CA LEU A 23 -14.99 6.30 1.06
C LEU A 23 -14.26 6.23 2.40
N ALA A 24 -14.03 5.02 2.93
CA ALA A 24 -13.26 4.83 4.17
C ALA A 24 -11.85 5.41 4.04
N LEU A 25 -11.15 5.16 2.93
CA LEU A 25 -9.82 5.72 2.71
C LEU A 25 -9.84 7.26 2.64
N VAL A 26 -10.82 7.84 1.95
CA VAL A 26 -10.96 9.31 1.92
C VAL A 26 -11.21 9.88 3.32
N ILE A 27 -11.97 9.18 4.16
CA ILE A 27 -12.19 9.57 5.55
C ILE A 27 -10.87 9.50 6.36
N PHE A 28 -10.09 8.43 6.20
CA PHE A 28 -8.79 8.29 6.86
C PHE A 28 -7.84 9.44 6.53
N LEU A 29 -7.74 9.81 5.25
CA LEU A 29 -6.92 10.95 4.81
C LEU A 29 -7.38 12.29 5.43
N VAL A 30 -8.66 12.44 5.74
CA VAL A 30 -9.15 13.67 6.40
C VAL A 30 -8.89 13.63 7.90
N ILE A 31 -8.99 12.45 8.53
CA ILE A 31 -8.85 12.28 9.98
C ILE A 31 -7.36 12.35 10.40
N ASN A 32 -6.44 11.77 9.63
CA ASN A 32 -5.02 11.69 9.99
C ASN A 32 -4.38 13.04 10.33
N PRO A 33 -4.50 14.09 9.49
CA PRO A 33 -3.96 15.40 9.82
C PRO A 33 -4.58 15.99 11.09
N LEU A 34 -5.89 15.79 11.30
CA LEU A 34 -6.60 16.31 12.47
C LEU A 34 -6.11 15.68 13.77
N ILE A 35 -5.93 14.36 13.78
CA ILE A 35 -5.42 13.65 14.97
C ILE A 35 -3.94 13.98 15.20
N PHE A 36 -3.15 14.15 14.14
CA PHE A 36 -1.75 14.53 14.24
C PHE A 36 -1.56 15.88 14.95
N MET A 37 -2.43 16.87 14.69
CA MET A 37 -2.41 18.17 15.37
C MET A 37 -2.69 18.07 16.88
N VAL A 38 -3.47 17.07 17.31
CA VAL A 38 -3.82 16.87 18.72
C VAL A 38 -2.79 16.01 19.45
N SER A 39 -2.39 14.90 18.84
CA SER A 39 -1.42 13.96 19.41
C SER A 39 -0.67 13.20 18.30
N PRO A 40 0.59 13.54 18.04
CA PRO A 40 1.43 12.80 17.10
C PRO A 40 1.54 11.31 17.41
N PHE A 41 1.58 10.95 18.70
CA PHE A 41 1.66 9.56 19.13
C PHE A 41 0.39 8.77 18.78
N ALA A 42 -0.79 9.32 19.06
CA ALA A 42 -2.06 8.66 18.72
C ALA A 42 -2.23 8.55 17.19
N ALA A 43 -1.82 9.58 16.45
CA ALA A 43 -1.89 9.60 14.99
C ALA A 43 -1.00 8.53 14.36
N GLY A 44 0.20 8.27 14.92
CA GLY A 44 1.06 7.19 14.46
C GLY A 44 0.41 5.81 14.63
N TRP A 45 -0.20 5.54 15.78
CA TRP A 45 -0.93 4.27 16.01
C TRP A 45 -2.17 4.13 15.13
N LEU A 46 -2.90 5.23 14.90
CA LEU A 46 -4.02 5.26 13.97
C LEU A 46 -3.56 4.89 12.56
N LEU A 47 -2.49 5.52 12.07
CA LEU A 47 -1.92 5.25 10.75
C LEU A 47 -1.51 3.78 10.59
N VAL A 48 -0.93 3.15 11.63
CA VAL A 48 -0.60 1.71 11.63
C VAL A 48 -1.87 0.86 11.50
N ALA A 49 -2.92 1.17 12.25
CA ALA A 49 -4.19 0.45 12.18
C ALA A 49 -4.85 0.57 10.79
N GLU A 50 -4.84 1.78 10.22
CA GLU A 50 -5.33 2.04 8.87
C GLU A 50 -4.52 1.29 7.81
N PHE A 51 -3.19 1.25 7.96
CA PHE A 51 -2.32 0.50 7.06
C PHE A 51 -2.64 -0.99 7.08
N ILE A 52 -2.81 -1.59 8.27
CA ILE A 52 -3.23 -2.99 8.40
C ILE A 52 -4.60 -3.23 7.75
N PHE A 53 -5.55 -2.31 7.92
CA PHE A 53 -6.84 -2.38 7.25
C PHE A 53 -6.69 -2.36 5.72
N THR A 54 -5.82 -1.50 5.16
CA THR A 54 -5.56 -1.49 3.71
C THR A 54 -4.87 -2.77 3.23
N LEU A 55 -3.95 -3.34 4.00
CA LEU A 55 -3.32 -4.64 3.70
C LEU A 55 -4.36 -5.76 3.63
N ALA A 56 -5.26 -5.82 4.61
CA ALA A 56 -6.33 -6.83 4.65
C ALA A 56 -7.25 -6.74 3.43
N MET A 57 -7.56 -5.52 2.98
CA MET A 57 -8.39 -5.29 1.79
C MET A 57 -7.64 -5.56 0.49
N ALA A 58 -6.33 -5.35 0.44
CA ALA A 58 -5.51 -5.64 -0.74
C ALA A 58 -5.46 -7.14 -1.08
N LEU A 59 -5.69 -8.03 -0.10
CA LEU A 59 -5.86 -9.46 -0.35
C LEU A 59 -7.10 -9.77 -1.22
N LYS A 60 -8.11 -8.89 -1.21
CA LYS A 60 -9.33 -9.01 -2.03
C LYS A 60 -9.34 -8.09 -3.24
N CYS A 61 -8.69 -6.93 -3.14
CA CYS A 61 -8.77 -5.84 -4.11
C CYS A 61 -7.36 -5.35 -4.49
N TYR A 62 -6.47 -6.28 -4.85
CA TYR A 62 -5.15 -5.93 -5.37
C TYR A 62 -5.32 -4.92 -6.53
N PRO A 63 -4.62 -3.77 -6.53
CA PRO A 63 -3.32 -3.50 -5.89
C PRO A 63 -3.35 -2.66 -4.59
N LEU A 64 -2.21 -2.68 -3.87
CA LEU A 64 -1.97 -2.04 -2.56
C LEU A 64 -1.78 -0.50 -2.59
N LEU A 65 -2.23 0.17 -3.65
CA LEU A 65 -2.12 1.62 -3.83
C LEU A 65 -2.63 2.47 -2.63
N PRO A 66 -3.71 2.07 -1.92
CA PRO A 66 -4.21 2.77 -0.74
C PRO A 66 -3.20 2.94 0.40
N GLY A 67 -2.44 1.90 0.71
CA GLY A 67 -1.46 1.96 1.81
C GLY A 67 -0.31 2.92 1.49
N GLY A 68 0.10 2.97 0.21
CA GLY A 68 1.06 3.97 -0.26
C GLY A 68 0.54 5.41 -0.17
N LEU A 69 -0.77 5.61 -0.35
CA LEU A 69 -1.40 6.93 -0.22
C LEU A 69 -1.34 7.43 1.24
N LEU A 70 -1.61 6.55 2.21
CA LEU A 70 -1.48 6.87 3.65
C LEU A 70 -0.02 7.17 4.02
N ALA A 71 0.94 6.41 3.49
CA ALA A 71 2.36 6.67 3.72
C ALA A 71 2.81 8.01 3.13
N PHE A 72 2.33 8.35 1.92
CA PHE A 72 2.61 9.64 1.29
C PHE A 72 2.02 10.80 2.10
N GLU A 73 0.79 10.65 2.59
CA GLU A 73 0.18 11.62 3.50
C GLU A 73 1.01 11.82 4.76
N ALA A 74 1.47 10.74 5.41
CA ALA A 74 2.30 10.84 6.62
C ALA A 74 3.56 11.68 6.39
N VAL A 75 4.19 11.56 5.22
CA VAL A 75 5.31 12.43 4.82
C VAL A 75 4.84 13.86 4.59
N ALA A 76 3.74 14.06 3.86
CA ALA A 76 3.23 15.38 3.50
C ALA A 76 2.78 16.21 4.71
N ILE A 77 2.19 15.58 5.73
CA ILE A 77 1.77 16.25 6.97
C ILE A 77 2.91 16.42 7.98
N GLY A 78 4.08 15.82 7.73
CA GLY A 78 5.27 15.96 8.56
C GLY A 78 5.36 14.96 9.73
N MET A 79 4.68 13.81 9.68
CA MET A 79 4.93 12.72 10.64
C MET A 79 6.33 12.12 10.46
N THR A 80 6.87 12.17 9.24
CA THR A 80 8.22 11.75 8.90
C THR A 80 8.75 12.58 7.72
N SER A 81 10.04 12.52 7.44
CA SER A 81 10.66 13.21 6.31
C SER A 81 10.96 12.23 5.16
N ALA A 82 10.95 12.74 3.92
CA ALA A 82 11.30 11.93 2.75
C ALA A 82 12.73 11.36 2.83
N GLU A 83 13.68 12.12 3.40
CA GLU A 83 15.04 11.63 3.61
C GLU A 83 15.10 10.50 4.63
N HIS A 84 14.38 10.62 5.75
CA HIS A 84 14.34 9.54 6.74
C HIS A 84 13.71 8.26 6.16
N VAL A 85 12.64 8.39 5.38
CA VAL A 85 12.05 7.25 4.65
C VAL A 85 13.05 6.64 3.65
N ARG A 86 13.83 7.47 2.95
CA ARG A 86 14.85 7.02 2.00
C ARG A 86 15.98 6.26 2.70
N GLU A 87 16.45 6.74 3.84
CA GLU A 87 17.49 6.10 4.65
C GLU A 87 17.02 4.74 5.17
N GLU A 88 15.81 4.68 5.74
CA GLU A 88 15.19 3.42 6.19
C GLU A 88 15.01 2.44 5.04
N LEU A 89 14.54 2.91 3.88
CA LEU A 89 14.41 2.07 2.70
C LEU A 89 15.76 1.54 2.22
N ALA A 90 16.80 2.37 2.19
CA ALA A 90 18.14 1.97 1.78
C ALA A 90 18.74 0.94 2.73
N SER A 91 18.56 1.12 4.05
CA SER A 91 19.02 0.18 5.07
C SER A 91 18.33 -1.19 4.98
N ASN A 92 17.09 -1.23 4.51
CA ASN A 92 16.30 -2.45 4.39
C ASN A 92 16.23 -3.01 2.96
N LEU A 93 16.84 -2.32 1.99
CA LEU A 93 16.77 -2.68 0.58
C LEU A 93 17.39 -4.05 0.31
N GLU A 94 18.49 -4.38 0.99
CA GLU A 94 19.12 -5.71 0.88
C GLU A 94 18.13 -6.83 1.23
N VAL A 95 17.41 -6.70 2.33
CA VAL A 95 16.41 -7.68 2.78
C VAL A 95 15.24 -7.74 1.79
N LEU A 96 14.75 -6.59 1.32
CA LEU A 96 13.67 -6.53 0.33
C LEU A 96 14.07 -7.23 -0.99
N LEU A 97 15.27 -6.95 -1.49
CA LEU A 97 15.81 -7.58 -2.69
C LEU A 97 16.04 -9.08 -2.49
N LEU A 98 16.56 -9.49 -1.33
CA LEU A 98 16.72 -10.90 -0.99
C LEU A 98 15.38 -11.63 -0.98
N LEU A 99 14.33 -11.05 -0.39
CA LEU A 99 12.98 -11.63 -0.38
C LEU A 99 12.40 -11.74 -1.80
N MET A 100 12.54 -10.70 -2.62
CA MET A 100 12.11 -10.73 -4.02
C MET A 100 12.85 -11.81 -4.82
N PHE A 101 14.19 -11.89 -4.65
CA PHE A 101 15.02 -12.89 -5.30
C PHE A 101 14.68 -14.31 -4.83
N MET A 102 14.42 -14.50 -3.54
CA MET A 102 14.02 -15.79 -2.98
C MET A 102 12.70 -16.28 -3.58
N VAL A 103 11.68 -15.42 -3.68
CA VAL A 103 10.39 -15.78 -4.29
C VAL A 103 10.56 -16.09 -5.78
N ALA A 104 11.30 -15.26 -6.52
CA ALA A 104 11.59 -15.50 -7.93
C ALA A 104 12.39 -16.80 -8.15
N GLY A 105 13.38 -17.06 -7.28
CA GLY A 105 14.24 -18.23 -7.32
C GLY A 105 13.47 -19.53 -7.07
N ILE A 106 12.61 -19.58 -6.05
CA ILE A 106 11.76 -20.75 -5.79
C ILE A 106 10.82 -21.00 -6.98
N TYR A 107 10.22 -19.95 -7.55
CA TYR A 107 9.35 -20.08 -8.71
C TYR A 107 10.10 -20.66 -9.92
N PHE A 108 11.30 -20.15 -10.22
CA PHE A 108 12.17 -20.65 -11.28
C PHE A 108 12.59 -22.11 -11.05
N MET A 109 13.12 -22.42 -9.86
CA MET A 109 13.60 -23.76 -9.51
C MET A 109 12.48 -24.80 -9.57
N LYS A 110 11.27 -24.45 -9.09
CA LYS A 110 10.10 -25.33 -9.18
C LYS A 110 9.77 -25.69 -10.63
N GLN A 111 9.74 -24.70 -11.53
CA GLN A 111 9.44 -24.93 -12.95
C GLN A 111 10.52 -25.78 -13.64
N LEU A 112 11.80 -25.52 -13.35
CA LEU A 112 12.92 -26.29 -13.91
C LEU A 112 12.92 -27.75 -13.43
N LEU A 113 12.69 -27.99 -12.14
CA LEU A 113 12.63 -29.34 -11.59
C LEU A 113 11.44 -30.12 -12.16
N LEU A 114 10.27 -29.48 -12.32
CA LEU A 114 9.13 -30.09 -13.01
C LEU A 114 9.50 -30.46 -14.45
N PHE A 115 10.11 -29.56 -15.22
CA PHE A 115 10.55 -29.85 -16.58
C PHE A 115 11.48 -31.07 -16.66
N ILE A 116 12.49 -31.17 -15.78
CA ILE A 116 13.45 -32.28 -15.76
C ILE A 116 12.77 -33.61 -15.40
N PHE A 117 11.89 -33.62 -14.39
CA PHE A 117 11.31 -34.87 -13.87
C PHE A 117 10.05 -35.34 -14.60
N THR A 118 9.23 -34.44 -15.15
CA THR A 118 8.01 -34.84 -15.86
C THR A 118 8.15 -34.87 -17.38
N ARG A 119 9.29 -34.44 -17.96
CA ARG A 119 9.51 -34.33 -19.42
C ARG A 119 8.28 -33.80 -20.17
N LEU A 120 7.83 -32.60 -19.78
CA LEU A 120 7.14 -31.75 -20.74
C LEU A 120 8.16 -31.25 -21.78
#